data_AF-A0A1Q8WHH5-F1
#
_entry.id   AF-A0A1Q8WHH5-F1
#
_cell.length_a   1.000
_cell.length_b   1.000
_cell.length_c   1.000
_cell.angle_alpha   90.00
_cell.angle_beta   90.00
_cell.angle_gamma   90.00
#
_symmetry.space_group_name_H-M   'P 1'
#
loop_
_entity.id
_entity.type
_entity.pdbx_description
1 polymer ?
#
loop_
_entity_poly.entity_id
_entity_poly.type
_entity_poly.pdbx_seq_one_letter_code
_entity_poly.pdbx_strand_id
1 'polypeptide(L)'
;MDPRARIEAFLADYAAAHAEVKPLFDKWKEEDPFPTWFAKTAELRATHQLERSLKGDIAGFSEPAAFSPQTVTIERIDVYGTSAMARLARSRHAMGSPIIEMMLVRVGDDWRIDTIDDYDEEPSSPLVDKDVLEAWKAAADKTSPMEAQHKEDMPDPAAVFSASWACEALSEDYIEDFLSDTMEWREEDGDENDPETYAAVHARAVAEMYRNAEVGPVEIQEIGQFPHGSYLAVGDPFGKMCLCALRIDPGVARAQALLTTLDGERCVAALRVILADREPVQWKHAIVGKKPARSMDFCSWPELDTRSGNGTIADADAYFGMTHRQYSRVERQVEQTFLMDPGSGPIGASTYSGRQYGAAQAYWGLDEDNRPVQLVLDHQELWAPADPPEATTGS
;
A
#
# COMPACT_ATOMS: atom_id res chain seq x y z
N MET A 1 -9.55 33.25 -20.56
CA MET A 1 -10.34 33.04 -19.32
C MET A 1 -9.42 33.27 -18.13
N ASP A 2 -9.89 33.68 -16.95
CA ASP A 2 -9.06 33.71 -15.73
C ASP A 2 -9.24 32.39 -14.93
N PRO A 3 -8.38 32.09 -13.94
CA PRO A 3 -8.50 30.85 -13.17
C PRO A 3 -9.84 30.69 -12.45
N ARG A 4 -10.42 31.79 -11.95
CA ARG A 4 -11.71 31.77 -11.25
C ARG A 4 -12.82 31.34 -12.19
N ALA A 5 -12.92 31.98 -13.35
CA ALA A 5 -13.92 31.68 -14.36
C ALA A 5 -13.80 30.23 -14.87
N ARG A 6 -12.58 29.68 -14.95
CA ARG A 6 -12.37 28.26 -15.29
C ARG A 6 -12.97 27.34 -14.23
N ILE A 7 -12.72 27.60 -12.95
CA ILE A 7 -13.26 26.79 -11.86
C ILE A 7 -14.78 26.91 -11.81
N GLU A 8 -15.32 28.12 -11.90
CA GLU A 8 -16.77 28.36 -11.88
C GLU A 8 -17.48 27.66 -13.05
N ALA A 9 -16.88 27.67 -14.25
CA ALA A 9 -17.37 26.93 -15.41
C ALA A 9 -17.34 25.41 -15.16
N PHE A 10 -16.23 24.87 -14.63
CA PHE A 10 -16.13 23.45 -14.28
C PHE A 10 -17.21 23.03 -13.28
N LEU A 11 -17.42 23.78 -12.20
CA LEU A 11 -18.45 23.48 -11.20
C LEU A 11 -19.86 23.50 -11.81
N ALA A 12 -20.16 24.47 -12.66
CA ALA A 12 -21.46 24.58 -13.33
C ALA A 12 -21.69 23.43 -14.32
N ASP A 13 -20.70 23.12 -15.15
CA ASP A 13 -20.79 22.07 -16.17
C ASP A 13 -20.89 20.68 -15.52
N TYR A 14 -20.13 20.42 -14.44
CA TYR A 14 -20.25 19.18 -13.68
C TYR A 14 -21.65 19.03 -13.08
N ALA A 15 -22.18 20.09 -12.45
CA ALA A 15 -23.52 20.06 -11.85
C ALA A 15 -24.61 19.83 -12.90
N ALA A 16 -24.47 20.40 -14.11
CA ALA A 16 -25.39 20.18 -15.23
C ALA A 16 -25.33 18.72 -15.71
N ALA A 17 -24.13 18.19 -15.96
CA ALA A 17 -23.96 16.80 -16.36
C ALA A 17 -24.50 15.81 -15.30
N HIS A 18 -24.25 16.09 -14.02
CA HIS A 18 -24.81 15.29 -12.91
C HIS A 18 -26.34 15.30 -12.93
N ALA A 19 -26.97 16.46 -13.09
CA ALA A 19 -28.42 16.60 -13.13
C ALA A 19 -29.06 15.87 -14.33
N GLU A 20 -28.37 15.83 -15.48
CA GLU A 20 -28.82 15.07 -16.66
C GLU A 20 -28.82 13.56 -16.43
N VAL A 21 -27.80 13.03 -15.74
CA VAL A 21 -27.61 11.59 -15.53
C VAL A 21 -28.36 11.08 -14.29
N LYS A 22 -28.59 11.93 -13.30
CA LYS A 22 -29.25 11.56 -12.02
C LYS A 22 -30.53 10.72 -12.19
N PRO A 23 -31.48 11.05 -13.09
CA PRO A 23 -32.70 10.25 -13.23
C PRO A 23 -32.46 8.80 -13.68
N LEU A 24 -31.31 8.49 -14.27
CA LEU A 24 -30.93 7.12 -14.63
C LEU A 24 -30.54 6.31 -13.40
N PHE A 25 -29.93 6.94 -12.39
CA PHE A 25 -29.61 6.29 -11.11
C PHE A 25 -30.86 5.91 -10.31
N ASP A 26 -31.99 6.60 -10.50
CA ASP A 26 -33.28 6.18 -9.92
C ASP A 26 -33.77 4.84 -10.51
N LYS A 27 -33.27 4.46 -11.68
CA LYS A 27 -33.62 3.23 -12.42
C LYS A 27 -32.45 2.27 -12.60
N TRP A 28 -31.40 2.38 -11.78
CA TRP A 28 -30.16 1.60 -11.91
C TRP A 28 -30.33 0.07 -11.92
N LYS A 29 -31.49 -0.43 -11.45
CA LYS A 29 -31.85 -1.86 -11.50
C LYS A 29 -32.29 -2.33 -12.90
N GLU A 30 -32.67 -1.40 -13.78
CA GLU A 30 -33.10 -1.69 -15.16
C GLU A 30 -31.92 -1.62 -16.13
N GLU A 31 -31.08 -0.61 -15.97
CA GLU A 31 -29.90 -0.37 -16.80
C GLU A 31 -28.81 0.30 -15.95
N ASP A 32 -27.56 -0.11 -16.14
CA ASP A 32 -26.43 0.51 -15.46
C ASP A 32 -26.22 1.96 -15.97
N PRO A 33 -26.34 2.98 -15.11
CA PRO A 33 -26.17 4.38 -15.51
C PRO A 33 -24.69 4.79 -15.65
N PHE A 34 -23.74 4.02 -15.11
CA PHE A 34 -22.33 4.40 -15.06
C PHE A 34 -21.69 4.63 -16.44
N PRO A 35 -21.95 3.84 -17.49
CA PRO A 35 -21.44 4.13 -18.83
C PRO A 35 -21.81 5.54 -19.33
N THR A 36 -23.04 5.98 -19.08
CA THR A 36 -23.50 7.32 -19.45
C THR A 36 -22.78 8.39 -18.62
N TRP A 37 -22.61 8.15 -17.32
CA TRP A 37 -21.86 9.05 -16.44
C TRP A 37 -20.38 9.17 -16.84
N PHE A 38 -19.73 8.05 -17.17
CA PHE A 38 -18.33 8.03 -17.61
C PHE A 38 -18.12 8.76 -18.94
N ALA A 39 -19.07 8.69 -19.88
CA ALA A 39 -19.03 9.48 -21.09
C ALA A 39 -19.09 11.00 -20.80
N LYS A 40 -20.00 11.43 -19.91
CA LYS A 40 -20.11 12.84 -19.50
C LYS A 40 -18.86 13.35 -18.80
N THR A 41 -18.29 12.56 -17.88
CA THR A 41 -17.05 12.94 -17.19
C THR A 41 -15.85 12.99 -18.13
N ALA A 42 -15.81 12.17 -19.18
CA ALA A 42 -14.80 12.27 -20.24
C ALA A 42 -14.89 13.60 -21.01
N GLU A 43 -16.10 14.06 -21.36
CA GLU A 43 -16.32 15.37 -21.99
C GLU A 43 -15.87 16.53 -21.08
N LEU A 44 -16.17 16.44 -19.78
CA LEU A 44 -15.73 17.42 -18.79
C LEU A 44 -14.20 17.45 -18.66
N ARG A 45 -13.53 16.29 -18.64
CA ARG A 45 -12.07 16.21 -18.63
C ARG A 45 -11.47 16.89 -19.85
N ALA A 46 -11.96 16.58 -21.06
CA ALA A 46 -11.48 17.20 -22.30
C ALA A 46 -11.67 18.73 -22.32
N THR A 47 -12.74 19.23 -21.68
CA THR A 47 -13.07 20.66 -21.66
C THR A 47 -12.30 21.44 -20.60
N HIS A 48 -12.06 20.85 -19.41
CA HIS A 48 -11.60 21.58 -18.23
C HIS A 48 -10.22 21.16 -17.74
N GLN A 49 -9.84 19.90 -17.92
CA GLN A 49 -8.58 19.37 -17.41
C GLN A 49 -7.48 19.35 -18.48
N LEU A 50 -6.23 19.15 -18.06
CA LEU A 50 -5.14 18.74 -18.94
C LEU A 50 -5.23 17.24 -19.27
N GLU A 51 -4.88 16.87 -20.50
CA GLU A 51 -4.83 15.46 -20.94
C GLU A 51 -3.89 14.60 -20.07
N ARG A 52 -2.83 15.21 -19.53
CA ARG A 52 -1.83 14.53 -18.67
C ARG A 52 -2.19 14.47 -17.19
N SER A 53 -3.39 14.93 -16.79
CA SER A 53 -3.80 14.93 -15.38
C SER A 53 -3.75 13.50 -14.83
N LEU A 54 -2.81 13.25 -13.90
CA LEU A 54 -2.50 11.91 -13.36
C LEU A 54 -3.50 11.43 -12.29
N LYS A 55 -4.25 12.34 -11.66
CA LYS A 55 -5.29 12.05 -10.65
C LYS A 55 -6.19 13.28 -10.46
N GLY A 56 -7.48 13.03 -10.30
CA GLY A 56 -8.55 14.03 -10.23
C GLY A 56 -9.86 13.36 -10.60
N ASP A 57 -10.15 12.23 -9.94
CA ASP A 57 -11.22 11.35 -10.36
C ASP A 57 -12.59 12.00 -10.11
N ILE A 58 -13.10 12.63 -11.15
CA ILE A 58 -14.46 13.16 -11.21
C ILE A 58 -15.47 12.08 -11.64
N ALA A 59 -15.05 10.80 -11.77
CA ALA A 59 -15.92 9.71 -12.20
C ALA A 59 -16.82 9.17 -11.08
N GLY A 60 -16.58 9.54 -9.82
CA GLY A 60 -17.51 9.26 -8.74
C GLY A 60 -18.88 9.91 -8.95
N PHE A 61 -19.96 9.20 -8.63
CA PHE A 61 -21.32 9.75 -8.62
C PHE A 61 -21.83 9.82 -7.17
N SER A 62 -22.30 11.00 -6.75
CA SER A 62 -22.78 11.24 -5.38
C SER A 62 -24.03 12.11 -5.38
N GLU A 63 -24.81 12.05 -4.30
CA GLU A 63 -25.89 13.02 -4.04
C GLU A 63 -25.65 13.74 -2.71
N PRO A 64 -25.52 15.08 -2.69
CA PRO A 64 -25.51 16.00 -3.85
C PRO A 64 -24.26 15.84 -4.72
N ALA A 65 -24.26 16.47 -5.90
CA ALA A 65 -23.14 16.47 -6.84
C ALA A 65 -21.84 16.90 -6.14
N ALA A 66 -20.77 16.10 -6.32
CA ALA A 66 -19.47 16.33 -5.69
C ALA A 66 -18.88 17.72 -6.05
N PHE A 67 -19.11 18.20 -7.27
CA PHE A 67 -18.69 19.53 -7.71
C PHE A 67 -19.92 20.32 -8.17
N SER A 68 -20.33 21.30 -7.38
CA SER A 68 -21.46 22.17 -7.74
C SER A 68 -21.29 23.54 -7.10
N PRO A 69 -21.74 24.63 -7.76
CA PRO A 69 -21.75 25.97 -7.15
C PRO A 69 -22.61 26.05 -5.88
N GLN A 70 -23.50 25.08 -5.65
CA GLN A 70 -24.33 25.01 -4.44
C GLN A 70 -23.62 24.33 -3.26
N THR A 71 -22.65 23.47 -3.54
CA THR A 71 -21.97 22.64 -2.53
C THR A 71 -20.50 23.01 -2.36
N VAL A 72 -19.91 23.76 -3.29
CA VAL A 72 -18.50 24.12 -3.30
C VAL A 72 -18.34 25.63 -3.44
N THR A 73 -17.57 26.25 -2.55
CA THR A 73 -17.28 27.69 -2.57
C THR A 73 -15.78 27.93 -2.78
N ILE A 74 -15.42 28.80 -3.71
CA ILE A 74 -14.02 29.20 -3.92
C ILE A 74 -13.61 30.20 -2.83
N GLU A 75 -12.73 29.79 -1.92
CA GLU A 75 -12.25 30.62 -0.82
C GLU A 75 -11.10 31.53 -1.24
N ARG A 76 -10.15 30.97 -2.00
CA ARG A 76 -8.91 31.67 -2.36
C ARG A 76 -8.37 31.17 -3.69
N ILE A 77 -7.75 32.06 -4.44
CA ILE A 77 -6.96 31.72 -5.64
C ILE A 77 -5.66 32.51 -5.58
N ASP A 78 -4.55 31.79 -5.59
CA ASP A 78 -3.21 32.36 -5.68
C ASP A 78 -2.64 32.09 -7.07
N VAL A 79 -2.26 33.13 -7.79
CA VAL A 79 -1.72 33.02 -9.16
C VAL A 79 -0.20 33.21 -9.13
N TYR A 80 0.51 32.23 -9.70
CA TYR A 80 1.97 32.15 -9.78
C TYR A 80 2.41 32.14 -11.24
N GLY A 81 2.29 33.28 -11.92
CA GLY A 81 2.64 33.40 -13.34
C GLY A 81 1.74 32.55 -14.24
N THR A 82 2.25 31.41 -14.70
CA THR A 82 1.52 30.45 -15.57
C THR A 82 0.86 29.31 -14.82
N SER A 83 0.92 29.29 -13.48
CA SER A 83 0.16 28.37 -12.64
C SER A 83 -0.71 29.13 -11.64
N ALA A 84 -1.74 28.48 -11.12
CA ALA A 84 -2.55 28.99 -10.04
C ALA A 84 -2.94 27.85 -9.10
N MET A 85 -3.02 28.13 -7.81
CA MET A 85 -3.57 27.22 -6.82
C MET A 85 -4.85 27.83 -6.27
N ALA A 86 -5.95 27.09 -6.38
CA ALA A 86 -7.23 27.50 -5.81
C ALA A 86 -7.59 26.60 -4.63
N ARG A 87 -8.03 27.22 -3.55
CA ARG A 87 -8.63 26.53 -2.41
C ARG A 87 -10.14 26.73 -2.45
N LEU A 88 -10.86 25.62 -2.35
CA LEU A 88 -12.31 25.60 -2.28
C LEU A 88 -12.75 24.86 -1.01
N ALA A 89 -13.88 25.29 -0.46
CA ALA A 89 -14.54 24.63 0.66
C ALA A 89 -15.77 23.88 0.17
N ARG A 90 -15.85 22.61 0.57
CA ARG A 90 -17.02 21.75 0.36
C ARG A 90 -17.98 21.89 1.53
N SER A 91 -19.27 21.98 1.24
CA SER A 91 -20.31 22.07 2.26
C SER A 91 -20.37 20.76 3.06
N ARG A 92 -20.67 20.86 4.36
CA ARG A 92 -20.74 19.69 5.26
C ARG A 92 -21.78 18.64 4.87
N HIS A 93 -22.70 18.98 3.97
CA HIS A 93 -23.77 18.11 3.50
C HIS A 93 -23.44 17.42 2.17
N ALA A 94 -22.32 17.77 1.54
CA ALA A 94 -21.86 17.15 0.31
C ALA A 94 -20.87 16.02 0.61
N MET A 95 -20.91 14.98 -0.22
CA MET A 95 -19.99 13.84 -0.13
C MET A 95 -18.57 14.27 -0.53
N GLY A 96 -17.56 13.71 0.15
CA GLY A 96 -16.15 14.01 -0.05
C GLY A 96 -15.56 14.88 1.05
N SER A 97 -14.26 15.15 0.96
CA SER A 97 -13.54 15.89 1.99
C SER A 97 -13.85 17.40 1.98
N PRO A 98 -13.80 18.08 3.14
CA PRO A 98 -14.18 19.48 3.30
C PRO A 98 -13.31 20.47 2.52
N ILE A 99 -12.06 20.14 2.23
CA ILE A 99 -11.10 21.04 1.58
C ILE A 99 -10.75 20.47 0.20
N ILE A 100 -10.82 21.32 -0.82
CA ILE A 100 -10.43 20.98 -2.18
C ILE A 100 -9.32 21.94 -2.59
N GLU A 101 -8.19 21.43 -3.08
CA GLU A 101 -7.19 22.22 -3.80
C GLU A 101 -7.24 21.87 -5.29
N MET A 102 -7.35 22.90 -6.13
CA MET A 102 -7.24 22.75 -7.58
C MET A 102 -5.99 23.46 -8.07
N MET A 103 -5.08 22.71 -8.69
CA MET A 103 -3.96 23.29 -9.40
C MET A 103 -4.38 23.56 -10.84
N LEU A 104 -4.15 24.79 -11.31
CA LEU A 104 -4.41 25.18 -12.69
C LEU A 104 -3.11 25.61 -13.35
N VAL A 105 -3.03 25.36 -14.65
CA VAL A 105 -1.94 25.84 -15.50
C VAL A 105 -2.48 26.56 -16.72
N ARG A 106 -1.74 27.56 -17.17
CA ARG A 106 -2.07 28.33 -18.36
C ARG A 106 -1.61 27.59 -19.61
N VAL A 107 -2.53 27.32 -20.53
CA VAL A 107 -2.28 26.75 -21.86
C VAL A 107 -2.75 27.75 -22.90
N GLY A 108 -1.79 28.42 -23.55
CA GLY A 108 -2.09 29.55 -24.44
C GLY A 108 -2.81 30.68 -23.70
N ASP A 109 -4.01 31.04 -24.15
CA ASP A 109 -4.85 32.08 -23.54
C ASP A 109 -5.95 31.53 -22.60
N ASP A 110 -5.83 30.24 -22.25
CA ASP A 110 -6.79 29.52 -21.42
C ASP A 110 -6.11 28.92 -20.17
N TRP A 111 -6.92 28.58 -19.18
CA TRP A 111 -6.49 27.87 -17.98
C TRP A 111 -7.10 26.48 -17.96
N ARG A 112 -6.29 25.48 -17.58
CA ARG A 112 -6.71 24.09 -17.44
C ARG A 112 -6.41 23.59 -16.05
N ILE A 113 -7.30 22.77 -15.51
CA ILE A 113 -7.12 22.09 -14.24
C ILE A 113 -6.10 20.97 -14.45
N ASP A 114 -4.98 21.04 -13.75
CA ASP A 114 -3.93 20.03 -13.78
C ASP A 114 -4.20 18.95 -12.72
N THR A 115 -4.63 19.33 -11.51
CA THR A 115 -4.99 18.40 -10.45
C THR A 115 -6.19 18.89 -9.64
N ILE A 116 -6.93 17.95 -9.08
CA ILE A 116 -7.96 18.18 -8.06
C ILE A 116 -7.62 17.25 -6.89
N ASP A 117 -7.37 17.83 -5.72
CA ASP A 117 -7.05 17.11 -4.49
C ASP A 117 -8.07 17.42 -3.40
N ASP A 118 -8.55 16.39 -2.72
CA ASP A 118 -9.48 16.46 -1.60
C ASP A 118 -8.74 16.18 -0.28
N TYR A 119 -9.00 16.96 0.77
CA TYR A 119 -8.34 16.83 2.07
C TYR A 119 -9.33 16.94 3.25
N ASP A 120 -9.22 16.01 4.19
CA ASP A 120 -10.00 16.02 5.44
C ASP A 120 -9.47 17.03 6.46
N GLU A 121 -8.16 17.32 6.38
CA GLU A 121 -7.43 18.23 7.25
C GLU A 121 -6.69 19.29 6.43
N GLU A 122 -6.07 20.26 7.12
CA GLU A 122 -5.34 21.33 6.43
C GLU A 122 -4.17 20.77 5.60
N PRO A 123 -4.08 21.04 4.28
CA PRO A 123 -3.11 20.41 3.38
C PRO A 123 -1.63 20.64 3.76
N SER A 124 -1.34 21.71 4.50
CA SER A 124 0.00 22.02 5.03
C SER A 124 0.31 21.44 6.40
N SER A 125 -0.67 20.85 7.09
CA SER A 125 -0.44 20.15 8.35
C SER A 125 0.24 18.80 8.11
N PRO A 126 1.06 18.32 9.06
CA PRO A 126 1.67 17.00 8.97
C PRO A 126 0.62 15.89 9.08
N LEU A 127 0.92 14.70 8.55
CA LEU A 127 0.08 13.51 8.71
C LEU A 127 -0.07 13.11 10.19
N VAL A 128 0.98 13.31 10.99
CA VAL A 128 0.98 13.05 12.42
C VAL A 128 1.59 14.24 13.16
N ASP A 129 0.92 14.69 14.22
CA ASP A 129 1.46 15.72 15.11
C ASP A 129 2.81 15.30 15.68
N LYS A 130 3.76 16.23 15.72
CA LYS A 130 5.12 15.97 16.19
C LYS A 130 5.15 15.35 17.60
N ASP A 131 4.37 15.90 18.53
CA ASP A 131 4.34 15.41 19.92
C ASP A 131 3.78 13.98 20.01
N VAL A 132 2.86 13.61 19.11
CA VAL A 132 2.31 12.25 19.01
C VAL A 132 3.39 11.30 18.49
N LEU A 133 4.12 11.70 17.44
CA LEU A 133 5.21 10.89 16.90
C LEU A 133 6.35 10.69 17.92
N GLU A 134 6.72 11.73 18.66
CA GLU A 134 7.70 11.60 19.75
C GLU A 134 7.22 10.65 20.85
N ALA A 135 5.93 10.68 21.19
CA ALA A 135 5.35 9.73 22.14
C ALA A 135 5.38 8.29 21.62
N TRP A 136 5.13 8.07 20.32
CA TRP A 136 5.27 6.74 19.71
C TRP A 136 6.71 6.23 19.77
N LYS A 137 7.69 7.08 19.43
CA LYS A 137 9.13 6.73 19.51
C LYS A 137 9.55 6.40 20.94
N ALA A 138 9.11 7.20 21.92
CA ALA A 138 9.39 6.96 23.34
C ALA A 138 8.73 5.67 23.87
N ALA A 139 7.63 5.23 23.27
CA ALA A 139 6.97 3.96 23.61
C ALA A 139 7.62 2.77 22.88
N ALA A 140 8.04 2.95 21.63
CA ALA A 140 8.87 2.00 20.90
C ALA A 140 10.16 1.68 21.68
N ASP A 141 10.84 2.68 22.23
CA ASP A 141 12.05 2.53 23.05
C ASP A 141 11.84 1.69 24.33
N LYS A 142 10.60 1.58 24.82
CA LYS A 142 10.25 0.79 26.01
C LYS A 142 9.80 -0.63 25.67
N THR A 143 9.62 -0.93 24.40
CA THR A 143 9.23 -2.25 23.94
C THR A 143 10.43 -3.18 24.12
N SER A 144 10.26 -4.28 24.85
CA SER A 144 11.33 -5.27 25.02
C SER A 144 11.79 -5.73 23.63
N PRO A 145 13.03 -5.41 23.23
CA PRO A 145 13.46 -5.48 21.85
C PRO A 145 13.71 -6.94 21.49
N MET A 146 12.66 -7.62 21.06
CA MET A 146 12.75 -8.88 20.32
C MET A 146 13.30 -10.11 21.09
N GLU A 147 13.85 -9.97 22.31
CA GLU A 147 14.34 -11.09 23.14
C GLU A 147 13.23 -12.02 23.65
N ALA A 148 12.01 -11.49 23.79
CA ALA A 148 10.84 -12.26 24.21
C ALA A 148 10.10 -12.95 23.05
N GLN A 149 10.51 -12.72 21.80
CA GLN A 149 9.91 -13.39 20.64
C GLN A 149 10.51 -14.80 20.50
N HIS A 150 9.65 -15.81 20.46
CA HIS A 150 10.07 -17.19 20.26
C HIS A 150 10.67 -17.37 18.86
N LYS A 151 11.65 -18.28 18.79
CA LYS A 151 12.23 -18.78 17.55
C LYS A 151 11.24 -19.78 16.94
N GLU A 152 10.05 -19.32 16.55
CA GLU A 152 9.17 -20.16 15.73
C GLU A 152 9.85 -20.41 14.38
N ASP A 153 9.46 -21.49 13.69
CA ASP A 153 9.94 -21.83 12.35
C ASP A 153 9.40 -20.80 11.35
N MET A 154 9.99 -19.61 11.40
CA MET A 154 9.67 -18.50 10.53
C MET A 154 10.28 -18.75 9.15
N PRO A 155 9.62 -18.35 8.04
CA PRO A 155 10.29 -18.35 6.75
C PRO A 155 11.57 -17.52 6.89
N ASP A 156 12.71 -18.06 6.43
CA ASP A 156 13.94 -17.29 6.25
C ASP A 156 13.79 -16.48 4.97
N PRO A 157 13.42 -15.19 5.03
CA PRO A 157 13.17 -14.42 3.82
C PRO A 157 14.44 -14.33 2.98
N ALA A 158 15.64 -14.36 3.61
CA ALA A 158 16.92 -14.33 2.90
C ALA A 158 17.07 -15.49 1.91
N ALA A 159 16.54 -16.66 2.27
CA ALA A 159 16.62 -17.86 1.45
C ALA A 159 15.94 -17.64 0.10
N VAL A 160 14.74 -17.05 0.09
CA VAL A 160 14.00 -16.74 -1.14
C VAL A 160 14.69 -15.64 -1.95
N PHE A 161 15.20 -14.59 -1.29
CA PHE A 161 15.99 -13.54 -1.94
C PHE A 161 17.29 -14.05 -2.58
N SER A 162 17.79 -15.23 -2.20
CA SER A 162 19.01 -15.82 -2.74
C SER A 162 18.73 -16.92 -3.77
N ALA A 163 17.46 -17.28 -3.98
CA ALA A 163 17.04 -18.35 -4.86
C ALA A 163 16.83 -17.87 -6.30
N SER A 164 16.84 -18.82 -7.24
CA SER A 164 16.40 -18.57 -8.62
C SER A 164 14.95 -18.98 -8.86
N TRP A 165 14.41 -19.84 -8.00
CA TRP A 165 13.04 -20.36 -8.03
C TRP A 165 12.55 -20.55 -6.60
N ALA A 166 11.25 -20.34 -6.39
CA ALA A 166 10.64 -20.48 -5.07
C ALA A 166 9.21 -21.00 -5.19
N CYS A 167 8.80 -21.73 -4.16
CA CYS A 167 7.47 -22.31 -4.03
C CYS A 167 6.48 -21.25 -3.54
N GLU A 168 5.27 -21.25 -4.10
CA GLU A 168 4.14 -20.43 -3.65
C GLU A 168 3.86 -20.67 -2.16
N ALA A 169 3.58 -19.59 -1.44
CA ALA A 169 3.07 -19.68 -0.09
C ALA A 169 1.56 -19.95 -0.11
N LEU A 170 1.11 -20.92 0.68
CA LEU A 170 -0.28 -21.30 0.82
C LEU A 170 -0.81 -20.76 2.14
N SER A 171 -1.94 -20.04 2.13
CA SER A 171 -2.55 -19.55 3.36
C SER A 171 -3.06 -20.70 4.22
N GLU A 172 -3.02 -20.53 5.55
CA GLU A 172 -3.52 -21.52 6.50
C GLU A 172 -5.00 -21.84 6.22
N ASP A 173 -5.83 -20.82 5.98
CA ASP A 173 -7.24 -21.00 5.60
C ASP A 173 -7.41 -21.86 4.33
N TYR A 174 -6.56 -21.65 3.31
CA TYR A 174 -6.62 -22.45 2.08
C TYR A 174 -6.21 -23.90 2.33
N ILE A 175 -5.17 -24.11 3.14
CA ILE A 175 -4.71 -25.45 3.53
C ILE A 175 -5.82 -26.17 4.29
N GLU A 176 -6.39 -25.55 5.32
CA GLU A 176 -7.43 -26.18 6.14
C GLU A 176 -8.69 -26.47 5.32
N ASP A 177 -9.15 -25.53 4.48
CA ASP A 177 -10.31 -25.75 3.61
C ASP A 177 -10.05 -26.93 2.64
N PHE A 178 -8.89 -26.95 1.97
CA PHE A 178 -8.54 -28.01 1.03
C PHE A 178 -8.42 -29.37 1.72
N LEU A 179 -7.75 -29.43 2.88
CA LEU A 179 -7.58 -30.67 3.64
C LEU A 179 -8.91 -31.18 4.18
N SER A 180 -9.83 -30.30 4.57
CA SER A 180 -11.17 -30.70 5.03
C SER A 180 -11.94 -31.48 3.96
N ASP A 181 -11.72 -31.19 2.68
CA ASP A 181 -12.39 -31.83 1.55
C ASP A 181 -11.63 -33.05 0.98
N THR A 182 -10.30 -33.10 1.13
CA THR A 182 -9.43 -34.04 0.38
C THR A 182 -8.58 -34.96 1.24
N MET A 183 -8.43 -34.68 2.54
CA MET A 183 -7.62 -35.51 3.42
C MET A 183 -8.32 -36.85 3.66
N GLU A 184 -7.74 -37.92 3.12
CA GLU A 184 -8.21 -39.27 3.32
C GLU A 184 -7.41 -40.01 4.38
N TRP A 185 -8.10 -40.62 5.34
CA TRP A 185 -7.52 -41.53 6.33
C TRP A 185 -7.25 -42.90 5.71
N ARG A 186 -6.01 -43.38 5.84
CA ARG A 186 -5.63 -44.74 5.45
C ARG A 186 -5.73 -45.68 6.65
N GLU A 187 -5.96 -46.97 6.41
CA GLU A 187 -6.00 -47.98 7.48
C GLU A 187 -4.69 -48.04 8.31
N GLU A 188 -3.58 -47.63 7.70
CA GLU A 188 -2.25 -47.56 8.32
C GLU A 188 -2.01 -46.30 9.17
N ASP A 189 -2.89 -45.30 9.06
CA ASP A 189 -2.68 -43.99 9.69
C ASP A 189 -3.03 -43.99 11.18
N GLY A 190 -3.91 -44.88 11.66
CA GLY A 190 -4.26 -44.98 13.08
C GLY A 190 -5.64 -44.41 13.42
N ASP A 191 -5.83 -43.95 14.67
CA ASP A 191 -7.11 -43.37 15.13
C ASP A 191 -7.17 -41.87 14.84
N GLU A 192 -8.18 -41.46 14.07
CA GLU A 192 -8.44 -40.05 13.73
C GLU A 192 -8.71 -39.16 14.93
N ASN A 193 -9.20 -39.74 16.03
CA ASN A 193 -9.50 -38.98 17.24
C ASN A 193 -8.29 -38.83 18.17
N ASP A 194 -7.16 -39.46 17.84
CA ASP A 194 -5.91 -39.30 18.57
C ASP A 194 -5.15 -38.05 18.09
N PRO A 195 -4.87 -37.06 18.97
CA PRO A 195 -4.27 -35.80 18.57
C PRO A 195 -2.87 -35.91 17.95
N GLU A 196 -2.04 -36.86 18.40
CA GLU A 196 -0.69 -37.04 17.85
C GLU A 196 -0.76 -37.66 16.45
N THR A 197 -1.66 -38.64 16.29
CA THR A 197 -1.93 -39.29 15.01
C THR A 197 -2.50 -38.30 13.99
N TYR A 198 -3.51 -37.52 14.38
CA TYR A 198 -4.06 -36.45 13.55
C TYR A 198 -2.99 -35.45 13.11
N ALA A 199 -2.17 -34.96 14.04
CA ALA A 199 -1.09 -34.02 13.73
C ALA A 199 -0.07 -34.58 12.72
N ALA A 200 0.24 -35.87 12.80
CA ALA A 200 1.15 -36.51 11.86
C ALA A 200 0.54 -36.66 10.45
N VAL A 201 -0.74 -37.05 10.36
CA VAL A 201 -1.46 -37.16 9.08
C VAL A 201 -1.63 -35.79 8.45
N HIS A 202 -2.02 -34.78 9.24
CA HIS A 202 -2.14 -33.39 8.81
C HIS A 202 -0.81 -32.86 8.29
N ALA A 203 0.28 -33.00 9.05
CA ALA A 203 1.61 -32.56 8.61
C ALA A 203 2.07 -33.24 7.30
N ARG A 204 1.75 -34.53 7.11
CA ARG A 204 2.02 -35.25 5.86
C ARG A 204 1.22 -34.66 4.69
N ALA A 205 -0.05 -34.34 4.91
CA ALA A 205 -0.94 -33.79 3.89
C ALA A 205 -0.53 -32.35 3.51
N VAL A 206 -0.22 -31.51 4.50
CA VAL A 206 0.38 -30.17 4.27
C VAL A 206 1.67 -30.28 3.45
N ALA A 207 2.56 -31.20 3.81
CA ALA A 207 3.79 -31.42 3.04
C ALA A 207 3.53 -31.91 1.61
N GLU A 208 2.42 -32.62 1.36
CA GLU A 208 2.01 -33.01 0.01
C GLU A 208 1.46 -31.84 -0.79
N MET A 209 0.68 -30.96 -0.18
CA MET A 209 0.22 -29.72 -0.82
C MET A 209 1.42 -28.86 -1.25
N TYR A 210 2.39 -28.63 -0.35
CA TYR A 210 3.59 -27.86 -0.69
C TYR A 210 4.50 -28.54 -1.72
N ARG A 211 4.45 -29.88 -1.87
CA ARG A 211 5.13 -30.58 -2.97
C ARG A 211 4.50 -30.32 -4.33
N ASN A 212 3.20 -30.02 -4.35
CA ASN A 212 2.41 -29.78 -5.57
C ASN A 212 2.11 -28.30 -5.82
N ALA A 213 2.50 -27.43 -4.89
CA ALA A 213 2.35 -25.98 -5.00
C ALA A 213 3.15 -25.45 -6.19
N GLU A 214 2.68 -24.33 -6.75
CA GLU A 214 3.32 -23.73 -7.90
C GLU A 214 4.75 -23.26 -7.56
N VAL A 215 5.66 -23.39 -8.53
CA VAL A 215 7.04 -22.92 -8.40
C VAL A 215 7.29 -21.83 -9.43
N GLY A 216 7.54 -20.62 -8.94
CA GLY A 216 7.78 -19.43 -9.74
C GLY A 216 9.27 -19.05 -9.82
N PRO A 217 9.74 -18.47 -10.93
CA PRO A 217 11.09 -17.92 -11.02
C PRO A 217 11.20 -16.65 -10.16
N VAL A 218 12.35 -16.45 -9.53
CA VAL A 218 12.59 -15.32 -8.62
C VAL A 218 13.57 -14.33 -9.25
N GLU A 219 13.24 -13.04 -9.19
CA GLU A 219 14.08 -11.94 -9.66
C GLU A 219 14.17 -10.83 -8.62
N ILE A 220 15.35 -10.24 -8.44
CA ILE A 220 15.53 -9.06 -7.60
C ILE A 220 15.55 -7.81 -8.47
N GLN A 221 14.64 -6.89 -8.20
CA GLN A 221 14.66 -5.54 -8.77
C GLN A 221 15.30 -4.55 -7.78
N GLU A 222 16.35 -3.87 -8.21
CA GLU A 222 16.88 -2.71 -7.48
C GLU A 222 15.94 -1.52 -7.63
N ILE A 223 15.44 -0.98 -6.52
CA ILE A 223 14.56 0.20 -6.51
C ILE A 223 15.40 1.47 -6.36
N GLY A 224 16.39 1.45 -5.47
CA GLY A 224 17.32 2.54 -5.24
C GLY A 224 17.69 2.73 -3.78
N GLN A 225 18.03 3.95 -3.38
CA GLN A 225 18.51 4.27 -2.03
C GLN A 225 17.76 5.47 -1.44
N PHE A 226 17.60 5.49 -0.12
CA PHE A 226 17.02 6.61 0.62
C PHE A 226 17.67 6.78 2.00
N PRO A 227 17.83 8.02 2.49
CA PRO A 227 18.27 8.30 3.86
C PRO A 227 17.19 7.91 4.88
N HIS A 228 17.61 7.46 6.05
CA HIS A 228 16.72 7.23 7.19
C HIS A 228 17.33 7.72 8.51
N GLY A 229 16.46 8.10 9.43
CA GLY A 229 16.75 8.39 10.81
C GLY A 229 16.73 7.12 11.67
N SER A 230 16.27 7.26 12.91
CA SER A 230 16.39 6.21 13.92
C SER A 230 15.22 5.22 13.95
N TYR A 231 14.17 5.42 13.17
CA TYR A 231 13.06 4.47 13.06
C TYR A 231 12.55 4.39 11.63
N LEU A 232 12.05 3.21 11.27
CA LEU A 232 11.33 3.00 10.02
C LEU A 232 9.82 2.91 10.27
N ALA A 233 9.06 3.23 9.24
CA ALA A 233 7.64 2.98 9.13
C ALA A 233 7.40 1.92 8.05
N VAL A 234 6.43 1.04 8.29
CA VAL A 234 6.06 -0.05 7.38
C VAL A 234 4.55 -0.22 7.29
N GLY A 235 4.04 -0.63 6.14
CA GLY A 235 2.63 -0.96 5.95
C GLY A 235 2.07 -0.52 4.61
N ASP A 236 0.79 -0.17 4.60
CA ASP A 236 0.08 0.25 3.40
C ASP A 236 0.07 1.79 3.31
N PRO A 237 0.62 2.39 2.24
CA PRO A 237 0.65 3.83 2.08
C PRO A 237 -0.75 4.43 1.91
N PHE A 238 -1.76 3.72 1.37
CA PHE A 238 -3.16 4.16 1.31
C PHE A 238 -3.92 3.94 2.62
N GLY A 239 -3.54 2.89 3.34
CA GLY A 239 -4.21 2.43 4.54
C GLY A 239 -3.50 2.86 5.81
N LYS A 240 -2.79 1.91 6.42
CA LYS A 240 -2.14 2.09 7.71
C LYS A 240 -0.65 1.86 7.58
N MET A 241 0.09 2.94 7.79
CA MET A 241 1.52 2.89 8.09
C MET A 241 1.74 2.80 9.60
N CYS A 242 2.65 1.92 10.01
CA CYS A 242 2.97 1.67 11.40
C CYS A 242 4.45 1.97 11.68
N LEU A 243 4.74 2.56 12.84
CA LEU A 243 6.11 2.71 13.35
C LEU A 243 6.67 1.33 13.76
N CYS A 244 7.88 1.00 13.30
CA CYS A 244 8.62 -0.17 13.75
C CYS A 244 9.31 0.11 15.09
N ALA A 245 9.04 -0.72 16.10
CA ALA A 245 9.61 -0.59 17.45
C ALA A 245 11.01 -1.22 17.56
N LEU A 246 11.92 -0.78 16.70
CA LEU A 246 13.35 -1.05 16.81
C LEU A 246 14.11 0.20 16.41
N ARG A 247 14.91 0.72 17.34
CA ARG A 247 15.76 1.88 17.09
C ARG A 247 16.99 1.45 16.29
N ILE A 248 17.30 2.20 15.24
CA ILE A 248 18.45 1.98 14.37
C ILE A 248 19.35 3.22 14.33
N ASP A 249 20.60 3.03 13.92
CA ASP A 249 21.50 4.15 13.65
C ASP A 249 21.09 4.82 12.33
N PRO A 250 21.03 6.16 12.26
CA PRO A 250 20.74 6.87 11.01
C PRO A 250 21.73 6.53 9.91
N GLY A 251 21.25 6.44 8.67
CA GLY A 251 22.05 5.98 7.55
C GLY A 251 21.38 6.13 6.20
N VAL A 252 21.86 5.36 5.23
CA VAL A 252 21.27 5.24 3.90
C VAL A 252 20.91 3.79 3.69
N ALA A 253 19.62 3.54 3.44
CA ALA A 253 19.11 2.21 3.15
C ALA A 253 19.05 1.98 1.64
N ARG A 254 19.25 0.72 1.24
CA ARG A 254 19.10 0.26 -0.14
C ARG A 254 17.84 -0.58 -0.27
N ALA A 255 16.94 -0.22 -1.18
CA ALA A 255 15.64 -0.85 -1.35
C ALA A 255 15.62 -1.77 -2.57
N GLN A 256 15.04 -2.97 -2.39
CA GLN A 256 14.88 -3.98 -3.43
C GLN A 256 13.50 -4.64 -3.35
N ALA A 257 12.92 -4.95 -4.51
CA ALA A 257 11.72 -5.77 -4.61
C ALA A 257 12.10 -7.19 -5.03
N LEU A 258 11.45 -8.18 -4.45
CA LEU A 258 11.46 -9.57 -4.87
C LEU A 258 10.29 -9.79 -5.81
N LEU A 259 10.58 -10.15 -7.05
CA LEU A 259 9.59 -10.42 -8.08
C LEU A 259 9.48 -11.91 -8.31
N THR A 260 8.26 -12.36 -8.59
CA THR A 260 8.01 -13.73 -9.06
C THR A 260 6.96 -13.73 -10.16
N THR A 261 6.75 -14.89 -10.77
CA THR A 261 5.63 -15.14 -11.69
C THR A 261 4.93 -16.41 -11.23
N LEU A 262 3.67 -16.27 -10.83
CA LEU A 262 2.78 -17.36 -10.40
C LEU A 262 1.47 -17.24 -11.17
N ASP A 263 0.90 -18.35 -11.63
CA ASP A 263 -0.25 -18.45 -12.53
C ASP A 263 -0.11 -17.58 -13.80
N GLY A 264 1.13 -17.43 -14.28
CA GLY A 264 1.46 -16.58 -15.43
C GLY A 264 1.37 -15.07 -15.17
N GLU A 265 1.12 -14.63 -13.93
CA GLU A 265 1.07 -13.24 -13.53
C GLU A 265 2.32 -12.83 -12.75
N ARG A 266 2.93 -11.70 -13.12
CA ARG A 266 4.09 -11.17 -12.41
C ARG A 266 3.63 -10.39 -11.19
N CYS A 267 4.18 -10.72 -10.02
CA CYS A 267 3.85 -10.07 -8.75
C CYS A 267 5.12 -9.68 -7.97
N VAL A 268 4.96 -8.79 -6.99
CA VAL A 268 6.00 -8.47 -6.00
C VAL A 268 5.72 -9.31 -4.74
N ALA A 269 6.58 -10.29 -4.47
CA ALA A 269 6.48 -11.16 -3.31
C ALA A 269 6.93 -10.48 -2.02
N ALA A 270 7.93 -9.60 -2.08
CA ALA A 270 8.43 -8.88 -0.91
C ALA A 270 9.14 -7.59 -1.27
N LEU A 271 9.13 -6.62 -0.35
CA LEU A 271 9.97 -5.44 -0.36
C LEU A 271 11.00 -5.56 0.76
N ARG A 272 12.29 -5.35 0.47
CA ARG A 272 13.33 -5.27 1.50
C ARG A 272 14.07 -3.94 1.47
N VAL A 273 14.50 -3.53 2.66
CA VAL A 273 15.48 -2.45 2.83
C VAL A 273 16.70 -2.96 3.58
N ILE A 274 17.87 -2.77 2.99
CA ILE A 274 19.17 -3.19 3.51
C ILE A 274 19.82 -1.98 4.16
N LEU A 275 20.08 -2.06 5.46
CA LEU A 275 20.65 -1.00 6.29
C LEU A 275 22.18 -1.07 6.36
N ALA A 276 22.73 -2.28 6.25
CA ALA A 276 24.17 -2.52 6.26
C ALA A 276 24.52 -3.67 5.31
N ASP A 277 25.73 -3.63 4.75
CA ASP A 277 26.26 -4.71 3.89
C ASP A 277 26.76 -5.87 4.75
N ARG A 278 25.82 -6.53 5.42
CA ARG A 278 26.01 -7.68 6.31
C ARG A 278 24.85 -8.65 6.11
N GLU A 279 25.16 -9.95 6.07
CA GLU A 279 24.12 -10.97 5.99
C GLU A 279 23.37 -11.10 7.31
N PRO A 280 22.03 -11.20 7.29
CA PRO A 280 21.26 -11.53 8.47
C PRO A 280 21.46 -13.01 8.82
N VAL A 281 21.76 -13.29 10.09
CA VAL A 281 21.90 -14.65 10.64
C VAL A 281 20.70 -15.07 11.50
N GLN A 282 19.83 -14.11 11.83
CA GLN A 282 18.60 -14.34 12.55
C GLN A 282 17.49 -13.46 12.01
N TRP A 283 16.29 -14.01 11.92
CA TRP A 283 15.07 -13.30 11.57
C TRP A 283 14.12 -13.23 12.74
N LYS A 284 13.49 -12.07 12.92
CA LYS A 284 12.49 -11.82 13.97
C LYS A 284 11.38 -10.94 13.44
N HIS A 285 10.14 -11.17 13.87
CA HIS A 285 9.04 -10.28 13.52
C HIS A 285 9.31 -8.84 13.98
N ALA A 286 9.03 -7.90 13.08
CA ALA A 286 8.97 -6.49 13.45
C ALA A 286 7.81 -6.27 14.41
N ILE A 287 8.12 -5.70 15.58
CA ILE A 287 7.09 -5.19 16.48
C ILE A 287 6.63 -3.86 15.90
N VAL A 288 5.33 -3.72 15.66
CA VAL A 288 4.75 -2.52 15.07
C VAL A 288 3.67 -1.94 15.98
N GLY A 289 3.44 -0.62 15.90
CA GLY A 289 2.34 0.04 16.61
C GLY A 289 0.98 -0.43 16.11
N LYS A 290 0.04 -0.79 17.00
CA LYS A 290 -1.23 -1.42 16.58
C LYS A 290 -2.32 -0.47 16.08
N LYS A 291 -2.37 0.82 16.44
CA LYS A 291 -3.51 1.75 16.14
C LYS A 291 -3.15 3.25 16.21
N PRO A 292 -3.96 4.17 15.62
CA PRO A 292 -3.56 5.57 15.40
C PRO A 292 -3.55 6.40 16.68
N ALA A 293 -2.55 7.28 16.77
CA ALA A 293 -2.36 8.52 17.57
C ALA A 293 -2.69 8.55 19.07
N ARG A 294 -3.50 7.64 19.61
CA ARG A 294 -3.97 7.64 21.01
C ARG A 294 -3.98 6.27 21.69
N SER A 295 -3.64 5.19 21.00
CA SER A 295 -3.38 3.87 21.61
C SER A 295 -1.87 3.63 21.62
N MET A 296 -1.30 3.46 22.81
CA MET A 296 0.14 3.27 23.05
C MET A 296 0.52 1.77 23.04
N ASP A 297 -0.29 0.93 22.42
CA ASP A 297 -0.13 -0.52 22.46
C ASP A 297 0.68 -1.01 21.25
N PHE A 298 1.86 -1.56 21.53
CA PHE A 298 2.70 -2.25 20.55
C PHE A 298 2.43 -3.75 20.63
N CYS A 299 2.44 -4.43 19.49
CA CYS A 299 2.28 -5.89 19.47
C CYS A 299 3.25 -6.52 18.48
N SER A 300 3.74 -7.70 18.84
CA SER A 300 4.59 -8.54 18.01
C SER A 300 3.87 -9.10 16.78
N TRP A 301 2.53 -9.06 16.78
CA TRP A 301 1.68 -9.58 15.71
C TRP A 301 0.51 -8.62 15.44
N PRO A 302 0.63 -7.86 14.35
CA PRO A 302 -0.45 -7.84 13.38
C PRO A 302 0.10 -8.04 11.98
N GLU A 303 -0.55 -8.90 11.20
CA GLU A 303 -0.61 -8.73 9.76
C GLU A 303 -0.80 -7.23 9.45
N LEU A 304 0.10 -6.68 8.64
CA LEU A 304 0.01 -5.33 8.15
C LEU A 304 -1.10 -5.32 7.10
N ASP A 305 -2.09 -4.46 7.31
CA ASP A 305 -3.26 -4.32 6.46
C ASP A 305 -2.85 -3.70 5.11
N THR A 306 -2.37 -4.53 4.18
CA THR A 306 -1.96 -4.16 2.81
C THR A 306 -3.03 -4.48 1.78
N ARG A 307 -4.31 -4.34 2.17
CA ARG A 307 -5.46 -4.63 1.31
C ARG A 307 -5.53 -3.81 0.03
N SER A 308 -4.82 -2.68 -0.07
CA SER A 308 -4.70 -1.97 -1.35
C SER A 308 -3.77 -2.69 -2.34
N GLY A 309 -3.07 -3.75 -1.92
CA GLY A 309 -1.98 -4.37 -2.66
C GLY A 309 -0.65 -3.62 -2.55
N ASN A 310 -0.58 -2.48 -1.85
CA ASN A 310 0.65 -1.72 -1.71
C ASN A 310 1.40 -2.07 -0.41
N GLY A 311 2.71 -2.18 -0.53
CA GLY A 311 3.64 -2.29 0.60
C GLY A 311 4.61 -1.12 0.59
N THR A 312 4.92 -0.55 1.75
CA THR A 312 5.88 0.55 1.89
C THR A 312 6.81 0.30 3.07
N ILE A 313 8.09 0.62 2.88
CA ILE A 313 9.05 0.85 3.97
C ILE A 313 9.66 2.24 3.78
N ALA A 314 9.59 3.08 4.80
CA ALA A 314 10.08 4.46 4.76
C ALA A 314 10.74 4.89 6.07
N ASP A 315 11.50 5.97 6.05
CA ASP A 315 11.89 6.69 7.26
C ASP A 315 10.64 7.19 8.01
N ALA A 316 10.56 6.89 9.31
CA ALA A 316 9.35 7.19 10.08
C ALA A 316 9.14 8.70 10.28
N ASP A 317 10.20 9.44 10.59
CA ASP A 317 10.11 10.88 10.84
C ASP A 317 9.73 11.63 9.56
N ALA A 318 10.32 11.27 8.42
CA ALA A 318 9.99 11.84 7.14
C ALA A 318 8.58 11.46 6.66
N TYR A 319 8.18 10.19 6.79
CA TYR A 319 6.86 9.74 6.34
C TYR A 319 5.73 10.41 7.15
N PHE A 320 5.75 10.25 8.48
CA PHE A 320 4.70 10.81 9.34
C PHE A 320 4.75 12.34 9.44
N GLY A 321 5.92 12.94 9.15
CA GLY A 321 6.11 14.37 9.05
C GLY A 321 5.71 14.98 7.70
N MET A 322 5.38 14.18 6.67
CA MET A 322 4.86 14.71 5.41
C MET A 322 3.62 15.56 5.65
N THR A 323 3.45 16.63 4.90
CA THR A 323 2.15 17.30 4.87
C THR A 323 1.16 16.47 4.05
N HIS A 324 -0.14 16.64 4.30
CA HIS A 324 -1.19 16.03 3.49
C HIS A 324 -1.00 16.29 1.98
N ARG A 325 -0.57 17.50 1.60
CA ARG A 325 -0.22 17.84 0.22
C ARG A 325 0.96 17.03 -0.35
N GLN A 326 2.00 16.79 0.46
CA GLN A 326 3.14 15.95 0.06
C GLN A 326 2.72 14.50 -0.11
N TYR A 327 1.93 13.98 0.82
CA TYR A 327 1.38 12.63 0.77
C TYR A 327 0.54 12.40 -0.49
N SER A 328 -0.36 13.32 -0.84
CA SER A 328 -1.14 13.26 -2.10
C SER A 328 -0.27 13.12 -3.35
N ARG A 329 0.98 13.63 -3.37
CA ARG A 329 1.91 13.45 -4.51
C ARG A 329 2.48 12.04 -4.58
N VAL A 330 2.82 11.47 -3.43
CA VAL A 330 3.31 10.10 -3.31
C VAL A 330 2.20 9.11 -3.68
N GLU A 331 0.99 9.36 -3.21
CA GLU A 331 -0.23 8.58 -3.45
C GLU A 331 -0.70 8.58 -4.92
N ARG A 332 0.05 9.20 -5.83
CA ARG A 332 -0.15 9.11 -7.29
C ARG A 332 0.76 8.07 -7.97
N GLN A 333 1.76 7.58 -7.26
CA GLN A 333 2.76 6.62 -7.77
C GLN A 333 2.58 5.21 -7.21
N VAL A 334 1.75 5.09 -6.17
CA VAL A 334 1.18 3.84 -5.67
C VAL A 334 0.57 3.03 -6.82
N GLU A 335 0.46 1.71 -6.64
CA GLU A 335 0.22 0.71 -7.70
C GLU A 335 1.44 0.46 -8.62
N GLN A 336 2.62 0.94 -8.22
CA GLN A 336 3.88 0.71 -8.90
C GLN A 336 5.00 0.41 -7.88
N THR A 337 6.14 -0.04 -8.39
CA THR A 337 7.39 -0.12 -7.62
C THR A 337 8.19 1.17 -7.82
N PHE A 338 8.42 1.94 -6.74
CA PHE A 338 9.08 3.23 -6.82
C PHE A 338 9.79 3.66 -5.52
N LEU A 339 10.72 4.63 -5.65
CA LEU A 339 11.23 5.37 -4.51
C LEU A 339 10.21 6.46 -4.11
N MET A 340 9.78 6.42 -2.86
CA MET A 340 8.82 7.37 -2.32
C MET A 340 9.48 8.74 -2.15
N ASP A 341 9.10 9.72 -2.96
CA ASP A 341 9.62 11.09 -2.91
C ASP A 341 8.48 12.12 -2.83
N PRO A 342 8.30 12.81 -1.68
CA PRO A 342 7.30 13.87 -1.53
C PRO A 342 7.66 15.21 -2.23
N GLY A 343 8.82 15.27 -2.89
CA GLY A 343 9.38 16.42 -3.61
C GLY A 343 10.63 17.02 -2.97
N SER A 344 11.16 16.41 -1.90
CA SER A 344 12.38 16.84 -1.19
C SER A 344 13.50 15.81 -1.26
N GLY A 345 13.32 14.75 -2.05
CA GLY A 345 14.20 13.59 -2.11
C GLY A 345 13.51 12.34 -1.56
N PRO A 346 14.04 11.14 -1.88
CA PRO A 346 13.43 9.88 -1.48
C PRO A 346 13.47 9.71 0.03
N ILE A 347 12.38 9.22 0.61
CA ILE A 347 12.21 8.95 2.04
C ILE A 347 11.95 7.48 2.33
N GLY A 348 11.79 6.66 1.29
CA GLY A 348 11.40 5.26 1.40
C GLY A 348 11.26 4.61 0.04
N ALA A 349 10.76 3.38 0.03
CA ALA A 349 10.36 2.65 -1.16
C ALA A 349 8.97 2.06 -0.97
N SER A 350 8.23 1.94 -2.07
CA SER A 350 6.93 1.29 -2.11
C SER A 350 6.84 0.36 -3.30
N THR A 351 6.09 -0.71 -3.13
CA THR A 351 5.79 -1.73 -4.12
C THR A 351 4.29 -1.96 -4.21
N TYR A 352 3.85 -2.46 -5.35
CA TYR A 352 2.51 -3.01 -5.54
C TYR A 352 2.65 -4.51 -5.78
N SER A 353 2.00 -5.33 -4.96
CA SER A 353 2.08 -6.79 -5.03
C SER A 353 1.59 -7.31 -6.38
N GLY A 354 0.59 -6.67 -7.01
CA GLY A 354 -0.01 -7.16 -8.25
C GLY A 354 -1.04 -8.29 -8.03
N ARG A 355 -1.02 -8.94 -6.86
CA ARG A 355 -2.01 -9.92 -6.40
C ARG A 355 -2.64 -9.44 -5.09
N GLN A 356 -3.95 -9.58 -4.95
CA GLN A 356 -4.70 -9.04 -3.81
C GLN A 356 -4.77 -10.05 -2.66
N TYR A 357 -3.75 -10.07 -1.80
CA TYR A 357 -3.84 -10.72 -0.50
C TYR A 357 -3.69 -9.66 0.60
N GLY A 358 -4.70 -9.59 1.45
CA GLY A 358 -5.01 -8.45 2.32
C GLY A 358 -4.10 -8.26 3.54
N ALA A 359 -2.95 -8.93 3.59
CA ALA A 359 -2.05 -8.97 4.72
C ALA A 359 -0.60 -9.12 4.26
N ALA A 360 0.30 -8.37 4.88
CA ALA A 360 1.74 -8.55 4.77
C ALA A 360 2.36 -8.73 6.17
N GLN A 361 3.54 -9.32 6.24
CA GLN A 361 4.30 -9.42 7.50
C GLN A 361 5.64 -8.71 7.38
N ALA A 362 6.11 -8.14 8.50
CA ALA A 362 7.39 -7.46 8.53
C ALA A 362 8.39 -8.20 9.42
N TYR A 363 9.63 -8.33 8.95
CA TYR A 363 10.72 -9.05 9.63
C TYR A 363 12.02 -8.27 9.65
N TRP A 364 12.64 -8.21 10.82
CA TRP A 364 14.01 -7.74 10.99
C TRP A 364 15.00 -8.87 10.78
N GLY A 365 15.96 -8.65 9.88
CA GLY A 365 17.18 -9.44 9.75
C GLY A 365 18.27 -8.86 10.65
N LEU A 366 18.79 -9.69 11.54
CA LEU A 366 19.80 -9.35 12.55
C LEU A 366 21.14 -10.01 12.23
N ASP A 367 22.25 -9.32 12.49
CA ASP A 367 23.59 -9.90 12.43
C ASP A 367 23.95 -10.68 13.72
N GLU A 368 25.18 -11.23 13.77
CA GLU A 368 25.70 -12.00 14.90
C GLU A 368 25.71 -11.23 16.23
N ASP A 369 25.75 -9.89 16.17
CA ASP A 369 25.72 -9.00 17.33
C ASP A 369 24.29 -8.57 17.71
N ASN A 370 23.25 -9.19 17.12
CA ASN A 370 21.85 -8.79 17.20
C ASN A 370 21.56 -7.36 16.69
N ARG A 371 22.39 -6.81 15.80
CA ARG A 371 22.13 -5.51 15.19
C ARG A 371 21.24 -5.67 13.96
N PRO A 372 20.24 -4.80 13.75
CA PRO A 372 19.41 -4.83 12.56
C PRO A 372 20.22 -4.43 11.33
N VAL A 373 20.22 -5.30 10.32
CA VAL A 373 20.91 -5.08 9.05
C VAL A 373 19.94 -5.04 7.87
N GLN A 374 18.71 -5.52 8.05
CA GLN A 374 17.68 -5.52 7.01
C GLN A 374 16.27 -5.49 7.63
N LEU A 375 15.32 -4.87 6.94
CA LEU A 375 13.88 -5.02 7.18
C LEU A 375 13.22 -5.55 5.91
N VAL A 376 12.38 -6.58 6.03
CA VAL A 376 11.59 -7.16 4.95
C VAL A 376 10.12 -6.92 5.26
N LEU A 377 9.36 -6.48 4.25
CA LEU A 377 7.91 -6.53 4.18
C LEU A 377 7.55 -7.62 3.17
N ASP A 378 7.02 -8.72 3.67
CA ASP A 378 6.68 -9.93 2.93
C ASP A 378 5.18 -9.96 2.66
N HIS A 379 4.81 -10.05 1.37
CA HIS A 379 3.42 -10.18 0.94
C HIS A 379 2.90 -11.62 1.04
N GLN A 380 3.73 -12.56 1.53
CA GLN A 380 3.39 -13.97 1.71
C GLN A 380 3.01 -14.66 0.40
N GLU A 381 3.71 -14.32 -0.68
CA GLU A 381 3.52 -14.97 -1.98
C GLU A 381 4.46 -16.18 -2.13
N LEU A 382 5.58 -16.23 -1.40
CA LEU A 382 6.61 -17.26 -1.54
C LEU A 382 6.99 -17.83 -0.17
N TRP A 383 7.06 -19.16 -0.09
CA TRP A 383 7.35 -19.89 1.14
C TRP A 383 8.82 -20.26 1.30
N ALA A 384 9.40 -20.90 0.28
CA ALA A 384 10.75 -21.46 0.35
C ALA A 384 11.41 -21.57 -1.02
N PRO A 385 12.76 -21.58 -1.08
CA PRO A 385 13.48 -21.93 -2.30
C PRO A 385 13.05 -23.29 -2.86
N ALA A 386 13.04 -23.39 -4.18
CA ALA A 386 12.70 -24.61 -4.89
C ALA A 386 13.65 -24.83 -6.08
N ASP A 387 13.68 -26.06 -6.58
CA ASP A 387 14.30 -26.35 -7.87
C ASP A 387 13.40 -25.87 -9.01
N PRO A 388 13.95 -25.53 -10.20
CA PRO A 388 13.13 -25.22 -11.36
C PRO A 388 12.18 -26.39 -11.69
N PRO A 389 10.97 -26.11 -12.17
CA PRO A 389 10.07 -27.17 -12.63
C PRO A 389 10.79 -28.00 -13.71
N GLU A 390 10.68 -29.32 -13.60
CA GLU A 390 11.26 -30.22 -14.59
C GLU A 390 10.73 -29.81 -15.97
N ALA A 391 11.64 -29.54 -16.91
CA ALA A 391 11.26 -29.25 -18.27
C ALA A 391 10.37 -30.40 -18.75
N THR A 392 9.09 -30.12 -19.02
CA THR A 392 8.18 -31.09 -19.60
C THR A 392 8.75 -31.43 -20.97
N THR A 393 9.50 -32.53 -21.02
CA THR A 393 9.99 -33.08 -22.27
C THR A 393 8.75 -33.58 -22.99
N GLY A 394 8.27 -32.77 -23.93
CA GLY A 394 7.09 -33.08 -24.72
C GLY A 394 7.21 -34.50 -25.29
N SER A 395 6.18 -35.30 -24.99
CA SER A 395 5.93 -36.60 -25.62
C SER A 395 4.61 -36.54 -26.37
#